data_AF-A0AAJ6DAV6-F1
#
_entry.id   AF-A0AAJ6DAV6-F1
#
_cell.length_a   1.000
_cell.length_b   1.000
_cell.length_c   1.000
_cell.angle_alpha   90.00
_cell.angle_beta   90.00
_cell.angle_gamma   90.00
#
_symmetry.space_group_name_H-M   'P 1'
#
loop_
_entity.id
_entity.type
_entity.pdbx_description
1 polymer ?
#
loop_
_entity_poly.entity_id
_entity_poly.type
_entity_poly.pdbx_seq_one_letter_code
_entity_poly.pdbx_strand_id
1 'polypeptide(L)'
;MDTTFFGRYFCVLVLMDSNNVISHYFVRTEKDIYYKLALNRLREKGYIIQSITGDGRRGLMKDLFNTPVQICQFHMMAIVMRKLRKRG
;
A
#
# COMPACT_ATOMS: atom_id res chain seq x y z
N MET A 1 -3.51 1.34 1.91
CA MET A 1 -2.40 0.54 2.47
C MET A 1 -1.13 1.17 1.99
N ASP A 2 -0.25 1.50 2.92
CA ASP A 2 0.99 2.24 2.67
C ASP A 2 2.09 1.70 3.60
N THR A 3 3.34 1.82 3.17
CA THR A 3 4.51 1.48 4.00
C THR A 3 5.37 2.73 4.22
N THR A 4 5.40 3.22 5.45
CA THR A 4 6.20 4.38 5.81
C THR A 4 7.55 3.98 6.41
N PHE A 5 8.65 4.56 5.94
CA PHE A 5 10.00 4.34 6.46
C PHE A 5 10.28 5.24 7.67
N PHE A 6 10.78 4.65 8.77
CA PHE A 6 11.24 5.35 9.97
C PHE A 6 12.77 5.31 10.01
N GLY A 7 13.38 6.31 9.38
CA GLY A 7 14.82 6.37 9.18
C GLY A 7 15.32 5.21 8.32
N ARG A 8 16.46 4.62 8.70
CA ARG A 8 17.07 3.46 8.01
C ARG A 8 16.83 2.13 8.73
N TYR A 9 16.00 2.11 9.77
CA TYR A 9 15.93 0.99 10.71
C TYR A 9 14.75 0.06 10.45
N PHE A 10 13.57 0.63 10.21
CA PHE A 10 12.36 -0.14 9.96
C PHE A 10 11.33 0.67 9.16
N CYS A 11 10.31 -0.03 8.68
CA CYS A 11 9.13 0.51 8.06
C CYS A 11 7.89 0.01 8.79
N VAL A 12 6.82 0.77 8.71
CA VAL A 12 5.49 0.36 9.20
C VAL A 12 4.57 0.22 8.01
N LEU A 13 4.10 -0.99 7.78
CA LEU A 13 3.01 -1.28 6.84
C LEU A 13 1.68 -1.05 7.57
N VAL A 14 0.83 -0.16 7.05
CA VAL A 14 -0.47 0.17 7.64
C VAL A 14 -1.60 -0.17 6.67
N LEU A 15 -2.60 -0.89 7.18
CA LEU A 15 -3.85 -1.16 6.48
C LEU A 15 -4.97 -0.41 7.19
N MET A 16 -5.77 0.31 6.41
CA MET A 16 -6.86 1.13 6.90
C MET A 16 -8.15 0.82 6.16
N ASP A 17 -9.27 0.95 6.86
CA ASP A 17 -10.62 0.95 6.31
C ASP A 17 -11.37 2.18 6.84
N SER A 18 -11.84 3.04 5.93
CA SER A 18 -12.68 4.20 6.24
C SER A 18 -12.12 5.06 7.39
N ASN A 19 -10.81 5.33 7.36
CA ASN A 19 -9.99 6.06 8.36
C ASN A 19 -9.64 5.30 9.65
N ASN A 20 -10.09 4.06 9.82
CA ASN A 20 -9.69 3.23 10.95
C ASN A 20 -8.49 2.37 10.58
N VAL A 21 -7.45 2.38 11.42
CA VAL A 21 -6.33 1.45 11.28
C VAL A 21 -6.78 0.06 11.71
N ILE A 22 -6.92 -0.85 10.73
CA ILE A 22 -7.38 -2.22 10.97
C ILE A 22 -6.23 -3.20 11.24
N SER A 23 -5.02 -2.88 10.75
CA SER A 23 -3.80 -3.61 11.11
C SER A 23 -2.55 -2.80 10.79
N HIS A 24 -1.48 -3.08 11.52
CA HIS A 24 -0.16 -2.52 11.26
C HIS A 24 0.92 -3.57 11.50
N TYR A 25 2.03 -3.47 10.77
CA TYR A 25 3.16 -4.40 10.88
C TYR A 25 4.48 -3.66 10.81
N PHE A 26 5.37 -3.95 11.77
CA PHE A 26 6.76 -3.52 11.72
C PHE A 26 7.55 -4.46 10.81
N VAL A 27 8.18 -3.91 9.78
CA VAL A 27 9.00 -4.65 8.81
C VAL A 27 10.35 -3.97 8.66
N ARG A 28 11.44 -4.72 8.47
CA ARG A 28 12.76 -4.09 8.25
C ARG A 28 12.91 -3.44 6.88
N THR A 29 12.18 -3.97 5.90
CA THR A 29 12.25 -3.56 4.50
C THR A 29 10.90 -3.72 3.85
N GLU A 30 10.58 -2.88 2.88
CA GLU A 30 9.35 -3.00 2.11
C GLU A 30 9.47 -4.10 1.04
N LYS A 31 8.77 -5.22 1.26
CA LYS A 31 8.73 -6.39 0.36
C LYS A 31 7.29 -6.83 0.10
N ASP A 32 7.03 -7.28 -1.12
CA ASP A 32 5.71 -7.72 -1.59
C ASP A 32 5.10 -8.83 -0.70
N ILE A 33 5.94 -9.70 -0.13
CA ILE A 33 5.50 -10.76 0.80
C ILE A 33 4.75 -10.22 2.02
N TYR A 34 5.12 -9.04 2.55
CA TYR A 34 4.47 -8.49 3.74
C TYR A 34 3.06 -7.99 3.44
N TYR A 35 2.84 -7.42 2.26
CA TYR A 35 1.52 -7.07 1.77
C TYR A 35 0.65 -8.32 1.61
N LYS A 36 1.19 -9.39 1.02
CA LYS A 36 0.49 -10.66 0.85
C LYS A 36 0.06 -11.27 2.19
N LEU A 37 0.97 -11.33 3.15
CA LEU A 37 0.69 -11.84 4.50
C LEU A 37 -0.35 -11.00 5.23
N ALA A 38 -0.26 -9.66 5.15
CA ALA A 38 -1.21 -8.77 5.79
C ALA A 38 -2.63 -8.96 5.24
N LEU A 39 -2.78 -9.07 3.92
CA LEU A 39 -4.09 -9.26 3.27
C LEU A 39 -4.68 -10.64 3.56
N ASN A 40 -3.85 -11.69 3.57
CA ASN A 40 -4.32 -13.04 3.93
C ASN A 40 -4.81 -13.10 5.38
N ARG A 41 -4.13 -12.44 6.32
CA ARG A 41 -4.60 -12.33 7.70
C ARG A 41 -5.94 -11.62 7.83
N LEU A 42 -6.21 -10.62 6.99
CA LEU A 42 -7.54 -9.99 6.95
C LEU A 42 -8.60 -10.96 6.41
N ARG A 43 -8.29 -11.72 5.35
CA ARG A 43 -9.19 -12.74 4.81
C ARG A 43 -9.49 -13.84 5.83
N GLU A 44 -8.48 -14.33 6.56
CA GLU A 44 -8.63 -15.30 7.64
C GLU A 44 -9.53 -14.79 8.78
N LYS A 45 -9.55 -13.48 9.01
CA LYS A 45 -10.46 -12.82 9.97
C LYS A 45 -11.86 -12.57 9.40
N GLY A 46 -12.15 -12.99 8.17
CA GLY A 46 -13.46 -12.84 7.53
C GLY A 46 -13.67 -11.52 6.77
N TYR A 47 -12.63 -10.71 6.57
CA TYR A 47 -12.76 -9.48 5.77
C TYR A 47 -12.91 -9.79 4.28
N ILE A 48 -13.89 -9.15 3.64
CA ILE A 48 -14.07 -9.17 2.18
C ILE A 48 -13.39 -7.93 1.61
N ILE A 49 -12.24 -8.12 0.96
CA ILE A 49 -11.45 -7.02 0.40
C ILE A 49 -11.97 -6.72 -1.01
N GLN A 50 -12.74 -5.64 -1.17
CA GLN A 50 -13.34 -5.26 -2.45
C GLN A 50 -12.37 -4.54 -3.38
N SER A 51 -11.46 -3.74 -2.82
CA SER A 51 -10.40 -3.07 -3.56
C SER A 51 -9.26 -2.70 -2.62
N ILE A 52 -8.09 -2.41 -3.20
CA ILE A 52 -6.90 -2.00 -2.46
C ILE A 52 -6.40 -0.69 -3.04
N THR A 53 -6.23 0.31 -2.18
CA THR A 53 -5.63 1.60 -2.55
C THR A 53 -4.24 1.72 -1.94
N GLY A 54 -3.23 2.08 -2.72
CA GLY A 54 -1.84 2.22 -2.26
C GLY A 54 -0.96 3.07 -3.19
N ASP A 55 0.36 2.98 -3.03
CA ASP A 55 1.29 4.04 -3.48
C ASP A 55 1.78 3.87 -4.93
N GLY A 56 1.16 2.96 -5.68
CA GLY A 56 1.44 2.77 -7.11
C GLY A 56 2.71 2.02 -7.45
N ARG A 57 3.25 1.24 -6.49
CA ARG A 57 4.49 0.47 -6.68
C ARG A 57 4.37 -0.53 -7.84
N ARG A 58 5.18 -0.31 -8.87
CA ARG A 58 5.26 -1.13 -10.08
C ARG A 58 5.67 -2.57 -9.70
N GLY A 59 4.84 -3.56 -10.03
CA GLY A 59 5.04 -4.97 -9.64
C GLY A 59 4.09 -5.44 -8.54
N LEU A 60 3.86 -4.63 -7.50
CA LEU A 60 2.87 -4.91 -6.44
C LEU A 60 1.44 -4.82 -6.98
N MET A 61 1.21 -3.96 -7.97
CA MET A 61 -0.12 -3.71 -8.55
C MET A 61 -0.60 -4.78 -9.53
N LYS A 62 0.27 -5.70 -9.98
CA LYS A 62 -0.18 -6.83 -10.81
C LYS A 62 -0.85 -7.84 -9.91
N ASP A 63 -2.18 -7.88 -10.00
CA ASP A 63 -3.10 -8.83 -9.37
C ASP A 63 -2.66 -9.30 -8.00
N LEU A 64 -2.82 -8.42 -7.02
CA LEU A 64 -2.73 -8.75 -5.61
C LEU A 64 -3.93 -9.64 -5.25
N PHE A 65 -3.92 -10.88 -5.73
CA PHE A 65 -4.93 -11.92 -5.55
C PHE A 65 -6.32 -11.55 -6.10
N ASN A 66 -6.43 -11.27 -7.41
CA ASN A 66 -7.70 -10.96 -8.08
C ASN A 66 -8.50 -9.79 -7.45
N THR A 67 -7.83 -8.93 -6.68
CA THR A 67 -8.47 -7.77 -6.05
C THR A 67 -8.15 -6.53 -6.88
N PRO A 68 -9.13 -5.70 -7.24
CA PRO A 68 -8.89 -4.42 -7.91
C PRO A 68 -7.91 -3.57 -7.09
N VAL A 69 -6.84 -3.11 -7.73
CA VAL A 69 -5.83 -2.28 -7.07
C VAL A 69 -5.77 -0.91 -7.74
N GLN A 70 -5.81 0.14 -6.93
CA GLN A 70 -5.84 1.54 -7.36
C GLN A 70 -4.72 2.34 -6.68
N ILE A 71 -4.24 3.37 -7.37
CA ILE A 71 -3.25 4.29 -6.83
C ILE A 71 -3.97 5.35 -6.00
N CYS A 72 -3.47 5.64 -4.81
CA CYS A 72 -3.95 6.73 -3.98
C CYS A 72 -3.88 8.06 -4.74
N GLN A 73 -4.97 8.83 -4.72
CA GLN A 73 -5.07 10.12 -5.43
C GLN A 73 -3.99 11.12 -4.99
N PHE A 74 -3.62 11.14 -3.70
CA PHE A 74 -2.53 11.99 -3.20
C PHE A 74 -1.18 11.63 -3.83
N HIS A 75 -0.84 10.34 -3.87
CA HIS A 75 0.36 9.85 -4.54
C HIS A 75 0.32 10.12 -6.05
N MET A 76 -0.84 9.93 -6.68
CA MET A 76 -1.04 10.23 -8.09
C MET A 76 -0.80 11.71 -8.40
N MET A 77 -1.37 12.62 -7.60
CA MET A 77 -1.14 14.07 -7.75
C MET A 77 0.34 14.40 -7.59
N ALA A 78 1.02 13.85 -6.58
CA ALA A 78 2.46 14.06 -6.39
C ALA A 78 3.30 13.59 -7.59
N ILE A 79 2.95 12.44 -8.18
CA ILE A 79 3.59 11.93 -9.40
C ILE A 79 3.37 12.89 -10.58
N VAL A 80 2.14 13.37 -10.78
CA VAL A 80 1.80 14.31 -11.86
C VAL A 80 2.59 15.62 -11.68
N MET A 81 2.55 16.22 -10.50
CA MET A 81 3.26 17.47 -10.20
C MET A 81 4.77 17.35 -10.44
N ARG A 82 5.38 16.23 -10.02
CA ARG A 82 6.80 15.97 -10.27
C ARG A 82 7.13 15.85 -11.76
N LYS A 83 6.23 15.29 -12.57
CA LYS A 83 6.42 15.18 -14.03
C LYS A 83 6.30 16.54 -14.71
N LEU A 84 5.35 17.38 -14.28
CA LEU A 84 5.16 18.73 -14.83
C LEU A 84 6.39 19.62 -14.53
N ARG A 85 6.90 19.60 -13.30
CA ARG A 85 8.10 20.38 -12.92
C ARG A 85 9.38 20.01 -13.69
N LYS A 86 9.48 18.77 -14.21
CA LYS A 86 10.65 18.33 -14.99
C LYS A 86 10.61 18.74 -16.46
N ARG A 87 9.47 19.29 -16.92
CA ARG A 87 9.26 19.70 -18.31
C ARG A 87 9.30 21.22 -18.50
N GLY A 88 9.34 21.99 -17.41
CA GLY A 88 9.50 23.44 -17.39
C GLY A 88 10.92 23.84 -17.05
#